data_AF-C1DNF8-F1
#
_entry.id   AF-C1DNF8-F1
#
_cell.length_a   1.000
_cell.length_b   1.000
_cell.length_c   1.000
_cell.angle_alpha   90.00
_cell.angle_beta   90.00
_cell.angle_gamma   90.00
#
_symmetry.space_group_name_H-M   'P 1'
#
loop_
_entity.id
_entity.type
_entity.pdbx_description
1 polymer ?
#
loop_
_entity_poly.entity_id
_entity_poly.type
_entity_poly.pdbx_seq_one_letter_code
_entity_poly.pdbx_strand_id
1 'polypeptide(L)'
;MRKLALAAIQFYRYAISPLMANHCRFHPSCSCYAHEAISTHGLLRGGWLSLRRLGRCHPWNPGGYDPVPPIKTSRSSSMAE
;
A
#
# COMPACT_ATOMS: atom_id res chain seq x y z
N MET A 1 -12.97 12.74 18.77
CA MET A 1 -12.19 11.49 18.55
C MET A 1 -12.91 10.44 17.68
N ARG A 2 -14.23 10.22 17.81
CA ARG A 2 -14.99 9.25 16.97
C ARG A 2 -14.89 9.49 15.45
N LYS A 3 -14.83 10.75 15.02
CA LYS A 3 -14.72 11.15 13.61
C LYS A 3 -13.46 10.59 12.92
N LEU A 4 -12.34 10.46 13.64
CA LEU A 4 -11.09 9.93 13.06
C LEU A 4 -11.20 8.42 12.78
N ALA A 5 -11.74 7.66 13.73
CA ALA A 5 -11.98 6.22 13.54
C ALA A 5 -12.97 5.97 12.40
N LEU A 6 -14.07 6.73 12.35
CA LEU A 6 -15.04 6.64 11.26
C LEU A 6 -14.44 7.06 9.91
N ALA A 7 -13.61 8.10 9.86
CA ALA A 7 -12.91 8.51 8.64
C ALA A 7 -11.94 7.43 8.15
N ALA A 8 -11.20 6.77 9.05
CA ALA A 8 -10.31 5.67 8.71
C ALA A 8 -11.08 4.45 8.15
N ILE A 9 -12.23 4.10 8.75
CA ILE A 9 -13.08 3.00 8.27
C ILE A 9 -13.76 3.35 6.95
N GLN A 10 -14.28 4.58 6.80
CA GLN A 10 -14.89 5.05 5.55
C GLN A 10 -13.85 5.12 4.44
N PHE A 11 -12.64 5.58 4.75
CA PHE A 11 -11.54 5.58 3.82
C PHE A 11 -11.14 4.16 3.46
N TYR A 12 -11.04 3.22 4.40
CA TYR A 12 -10.81 1.80 4.10
C TYR A 12 -11.90 1.22 3.20
N ARG A 13 -13.19 1.45 3.52
CA ARG A 13 -14.31 0.99 2.69
C ARG A 13 -14.28 1.64 1.31
N TYR A 14 -14.14 2.94 1.22
CA TYR A 14 -14.16 3.67 -0.05
C TYR A 14 -12.87 3.48 -0.87
N ALA A 15 -11.76 3.13 -0.24
CA ALA A 15 -10.50 2.87 -0.91
C ALA A 15 -10.43 1.40 -1.35
N ILE A 16 -10.88 0.44 -0.54
CA ILE A 16 -10.85 -0.99 -0.85
C ILE A 16 -12.03 -1.39 -1.76
N SER A 17 -13.24 -0.84 -1.53
CA SER A 17 -14.45 -1.26 -2.23
C SER A 17 -14.47 -0.98 -3.75
N PRO A 18 -14.00 0.17 -4.28
CA PRO A 18 -13.96 0.37 -5.73
C PRO A 18 -12.77 -0.35 -6.39
N LEU A 19 -11.74 -0.72 -5.64
CA LEU A 19 -10.57 -1.43 -6.19
C LEU A 19 -10.72 -2.93 -6.33
N MET A 20 -11.64 -3.55 -5.59
CA MET A 20 -11.98 -4.96 -5.80
C MET A 20 -12.87 -5.18 -7.04
N ALA A 21 -13.53 -4.14 -7.55
CA ALA A 21 -14.46 -4.25 -8.67
C ALA A 21 -13.82 -4.01 -10.06
N ASN A 22 -12.69 -3.30 -10.14
CA ASN A 22 -12.11 -2.89 -11.43
C ASN A 22 -10.62 -3.24 -11.50
N HIS A 23 -10.32 -4.39 -12.14
CA HIS A 23 -9.04 -4.81 -12.70
C HIS A 23 -7.82 -3.99 -12.24
N CYS A 24 -7.12 -4.44 -11.20
CA CYS A 24 -5.82 -3.87 -10.81
C CYS A 24 -4.93 -3.76 -12.05
N ARG A 25 -4.67 -2.52 -12.50
CA ARG A 25 -3.86 -2.26 -13.71
C ARG A 25 -2.37 -2.41 -13.45
N PHE A 26 -1.99 -2.39 -12.19
CA PHE A 26 -0.62 -2.47 -11.76
C PHE A 26 -0.28 -3.89 -11.29
N HIS A 27 0.95 -4.32 -11.57
CA HIS A 27 1.50 -5.58 -11.10
C HIS A 27 2.65 -5.32 -10.10
N PRO A 28 2.70 -5.96 -8.93
CA PRO A 28 1.67 -6.85 -8.36
C PRO A 28 0.39 -6.08 -8.01
N SER A 29 -0.70 -6.81 -7.73
CA SER A 29 -2.01 -6.21 -7.40
C SER A 29 -1.90 -5.23 -6.22
N CYS A 30 -2.83 -4.27 -6.11
CA CYS A 30 -2.80 -3.30 -5.01
C CYS A 30 -2.79 -3.97 -3.63
N SER A 31 -3.48 -5.11 -3.48
CA SER A 31 -3.48 -5.90 -2.25
C SER A 31 -2.12 -6.56 -1.97
N CYS A 32 -1.49 -7.15 -2.99
CA CYS A 32 -0.15 -7.73 -2.86
C CYS A 32 0.90 -6.66 -2.55
N TYR A 33 0.84 -5.52 -3.24
CA TYR A 33 1.70 -4.37 -2.95
C TYR A 33 1.48 -3.85 -1.54
N ALA A 34 0.23 -3.77 -1.07
CA ALA A 34 -0.03 -3.30 0.28
C ALA A 34 0.52 -4.25 1.34
N HIS A 35 0.33 -5.55 1.14
CA HIS A 35 0.89 -6.58 2.00
C HIS A 35 2.43 -6.51 2.04
N GLU A 36 3.07 -6.46 0.88
CA GLU A 36 4.53 -6.37 0.76
C GLU A 36 5.07 -5.04 1.30
N ALA A 37 4.39 -3.92 1.04
CA ALA A 37 4.80 -2.59 1.49
C ALA A 37 4.71 -2.46 3.01
N ILE A 38 3.64 -3.00 3.61
CA ILE A 38 3.47 -3.02 5.07
C ILE A 38 4.48 -3.98 5.70
N SER A 39 4.68 -5.17 5.12
CA SER A 39 5.66 -6.14 5.63
C SER A 39 7.09 -5.64 5.52
N THR A 40 7.40 -4.86 4.48
CA THR A 40 8.72 -4.27 4.25
C THR A 40 8.86 -3.02 5.11
N HIS A 41 8.12 -1.95 4.83
CA HIS A 41 8.30 -0.61 5.44
C HIS A 41 7.56 -0.38 6.78
N GLY A 42 6.79 -1.34 7.26
CA GLY A 42 5.90 -1.19 8.41
C GLY A 42 4.56 -0.52 8.07
N LEU A 43 3.61 -0.52 9.02
CA LEU A 43 2.23 -0.09 8.78
C LEU A 43 2.11 1.37 8.32
N LEU A 44 2.89 2.28 8.92
CA LEU A 44 2.82 3.72 8.58
C LEU A 44 3.33 3.99 7.15
N ARG A 45 4.57 3.58 6.86
CA ARG A 45 5.22 3.88 5.58
C ARG A 45 4.73 2.96 4.46
N GLY A 46 4.50 1.69 4.77
CA GLY A 46 3.88 0.73 3.86
C GLY A 46 2.42 1.09 3.54
N GLY A 47 1.65 1.49 4.55
CA GLY A 47 0.29 2.00 4.37
C GLY A 47 0.28 3.24 3.47
N TRP A 48 1.14 4.24 3.74
CA TRP A 48 1.25 5.43 2.90
C TRP A 48 1.61 5.12 1.45
N LEU A 49 2.59 4.23 1.21
CA LEU A 49 2.95 3.76 -0.14
C LEU A 49 1.75 3.13 -0.85
N SER A 50 1.03 2.27 -0.14
CA SER A 50 -0.15 1.57 -0.65
C SER A 50 -1.23 2.55 -1.08
N LEU A 51 -1.56 3.52 -0.22
CA LEU A 51 -2.55 4.56 -0.49
C LEU A 51 -2.16 5.44 -1.67
N ARG A 52 -0.87 5.78 -1.77
CA ARG A 52 -0.34 6.55 -2.90
C ARG A 52 -0.40 5.77 -4.22
N ARG A 53 -0.24 4.44 -4.21
CA ARG A 53 -0.45 3.60 -5.40
C ARG A 53 -1.93 3.48 -5.74
N LEU A 54 -2.77 3.38 -4.72
CA LEU A 54 -4.22 3.31 -4.83
C LEU A 54 -4.82 4.53 -5.52
N GLY A 55 -4.41 5.73 -5.12
CA GLY A 55 -4.82 6.98 -5.78
C GLY A 55 -4.34 7.11 -7.24
N ARG A 56 -3.31 6.35 -7.64
CA ARG A 56 -2.82 6.26 -9.03
C ARG A 56 -3.52 5.17 -9.84
N CYS A 57 -4.22 4.23 -9.19
CA CYS A 57 -4.94 3.14 -9.85
C CYS A 57 -6.30 3.62 -10.35
N HIS A 58 -6.30 4.51 -11.35
CA HIS A 58 -7.50 5.04 -12.00
C HIS A 58 -7.69 4.43 -13.41
N PRO A 59 -8.92 4.42 -13.94
CA PRO A 59 -9.23 3.85 -15.26
C PRO A 59 -8.62 4.58 -16.46
N TRP A 60 -7.80 5.62 -16.24
CA TRP A 60 -7.00 6.27 -17.28
C TRP A 60 -5.50 5.99 -17.18
N ASN A 61 -5.02 5.28 -16.16
CA ASN A 61 -3.61 4.92 -16.07
C ASN A 61 -3.37 3.61 -16.83
N PRO A 62 -2.38 3.50 -17.73
CA PRO A 62 -2.13 2.27 -18.52
C PRO A 62 -1.81 1.04 -17.63
N GLY A 63 -1.52 1.26 -16.35
CA GLY A 63 -0.99 0.22 -15.49
C GLY A 63 0.51 0.06 -15.71
N GLY A 64 1.10 -0.93 -15.04
CA GLY A 64 2.53 -1.18 -15.14
C GLY A 64 3.09 -1.99 -13.97
N TYR A 65 4.36 -2.36 -14.09
CA TYR A 65 5.10 -3.03 -13.03
C TYR A 65 5.65 -1.98 -12.05
N ASP A 66 5.18 -1.99 -10.80
CA ASP A 66 5.62 -1.05 -9.74
C ASP A 66 5.82 -1.85 -8.44
N PRO A 67 6.92 -2.60 -8.29
CA PRO A 67 7.17 -3.40 -7.10
C PRO A 67 7.39 -2.51 -5.87
N VAL A 68 7.24 -3.06 -4.67
CA VAL A 68 7.58 -2.33 -3.44
C VAL A 68 9.08 -2.03 -3.45
N PRO A 69 9.51 -0.78 -3.21
CA PRO A 69 10.93 -0.46 -3.16
C PRO A 69 11.58 -1.23 -2.00
N PRO A 70 12.74 -1.90 -2.21
CA PRO A 70 13.43 -2.57 -1.12
C PRO A 70 13.84 -1.55 -0.07
N ILE A 71 13.73 -1.90 1.21
CA ILE A 71 14.37 -1.10 2.25
C ILE A 71 15.87 -1.18 2.00
N LYS A 72 16.51 -0.01 1.93
CA LYS A 72 17.95 0.08 2.08
C LYS A 72 18.26 -0.28 3.53
N THR A 73 18.38 -1.57 3.81
CA THR A 73 18.98 -2.05 5.05
C THR A 73 20.43 -1.63 4.98
N SER A 74 20.75 -0.49 5.59
CA SER A 74 22.10 -0.28 6.10
C SER A 74 22.33 -1.39 7.10
N ARG A 75 23.02 -2.45 6.66
CA ARG A 75 23.66 -3.41 7.56
C ARG A 75 24.53 -2.61 8.54
N SER A 76 24.00 -2.43 9.74
CA SER A 76 24.78 -2.33 10.97
C SER A 76 24.10 -3.35 11.89
N SER A 77 24.54 -4.60 11.81
CA SER A 77 25.45 -5.18 12.80
C SER A 77 24.84 -5.13 14.20
N SER A 78 24.32 -6.28 14.66
CA SER A 78 24.09 -6.77 16.03
C SER A 78 22.84 -7.68 16.01
N MET A 79 22.85 -8.87 15.42
CA MET A 79 23.32 -10.12 16.06
C MET A 79 24.32 -9.92 17.21
N ALA A 80 23.77 -9.71 18.41
CA ALA A 80 24.35 -10.10 19.68
C ALA A 80 23.20 -10.10 20.70
N GLU A 81 22.84 -11.32 21.11
CA GLU A 81 22.30 -11.70 22.44
C GLU A 81 20.99 -11.08 22.97
#